data_AF-A0A6A3BTW4-F1
#
_entry.id   AF-A0A6A3BTW4-F1
#
_cell.length_a   1.000
_cell.length_b   1.000
_cell.length_c   1.000
_cell.angle_alpha   90.00
_cell.angle_beta   90.00
_cell.angle_gamma   90.00
#
_symmetry.space_group_name_H-M   'P 1'
#
loop_
_entity.id
_entity.type
_entity.pdbx_description
1 polymer ?
#
loop_
_entity_poly.entity_id
_entity_poly.type
_entity_poly.pdbx_seq_one_letter_code
_entity_poly.pdbx_strand_id
1 'polypeptide(L)'
;MRSSTLRKAALKALSKTLTADELFYMRAQFALFEPKNGSITLENIKTALMKNATDAMKDSHIPDFLFALNALQYRRMGFEEFCAAALSVHQLEALDRWEQHARCAYELFEKEGNRAIVIEELASELGLGPSIPVHAVLNDWIRHTDGKLSFLGFVKLLRGPSSRALSKAQ
;
A
#
# COMPACT_ATOMS: atom_id res chain seq x y z
N MET A 1 3.00 0.84 10.49
CA MET A 1 1.95 -0.07 9.98
C MET A 1 2.57 -0.94 8.89
N ARG A 2 2.57 -2.27 9.03
CA ARG A 2 3.02 -3.19 7.98
C ARG A 2 1.76 -3.70 7.28
N SER A 3 1.60 -3.47 5.98
CA SER A 3 0.51 -4.08 5.20
C SER A 3 0.66 -5.61 5.16
N SER A 4 -0.45 -6.36 5.21
CA SER A 4 -0.43 -7.82 4.96
C SER A 4 0.19 -8.15 3.61
N THR A 5 0.60 -9.41 3.49
CA THR A 5 0.92 -10.03 2.20
C THR A 5 -0.23 -9.88 1.20
N LEU A 6 -1.48 -10.03 1.65
CA LEU A 6 -2.67 -9.91 0.80
C LEU A 6 -2.82 -8.49 0.24
N ARG A 7 -2.77 -7.47 1.11
CA ARG A 7 -2.84 -6.06 0.69
C ARG A 7 -1.68 -5.66 -0.20
N LYS A 8 -0.46 -6.15 0.09
CA LYS A 8 0.70 -5.94 -0.78
C LYS A 8 0.49 -6.53 -2.17
N ALA A 9 -0.09 -7.72 -2.28
CA ALA A 9 -0.42 -8.33 -3.56
C ALA A 9 -1.46 -7.50 -4.32
N ALA A 10 -2.47 -6.97 -3.64
CA ALA A 10 -3.47 -6.10 -4.26
C ALA A 10 -2.86 -4.78 -4.77
N LEU A 11 -2.04 -4.10 -3.95
CA LEU A 11 -1.34 -2.88 -4.36
C LEU A 11 -0.36 -3.13 -5.51
N LYS A 12 0.35 -4.27 -5.51
CA LYS A 12 1.20 -4.68 -6.63
C LYS A 12 0.40 -4.90 -7.91
N ALA A 13 -0.77 -5.51 -7.82
CA ALA A 13 -1.64 -5.69 -8.99
C ALA A 13 -2.14 -4.33 -9.51
N LEU A 14 -2.50 -3.41 -8.63
CA LEU A 14 -2.90 -2.04 -9.00
C LEU A 14 -1.77 -1.27 -9.66
N SER A 15 -0.54 -1.33 -9.12
CA SER A 15 0.61 -0.61 -9.69
C SER A 15 0.98 -1.07 -11.10
N LYS A 16 0.64 -2.30 -11.49
CA LYS A 16 0.83 -2.80 -12.86
C LYS A 16 -0.16 -2.20 -13.88
N THR A 17 -1.23 -1.54 -13.41
CA THR A 17 -2.23 -0.92 -14.29
C THR A 17 -1.93 0.54 -14.60
N LEU A 18 -0.90 1.12 -13.98
CA LEU A 18 -0.54 2.53 -14.18
C LEU A 18 -0.26 2.82 -15.66
N THR A 19 -0.78 3.96 -16.11
CA THR A 19 -0.56 4.51 -17.45
C THR A 19 0.89 4.98 -17.63
N ALA A 20 1.27 5.28 -18.87
CA ALA A 20 2.60 5.81 -19.16
C ALA A 20 2.90 7.11 -18.40
N ASP A 21 1.92 8.00 -18.28
CA ASP A 21 2.07 9.28 -17.58
C ASP A 21 2.24 9.06 -16.07
N GLU A 22 1.43 8.20 -15.46
CA GLU A 22 1.56 7.85 -14.04
C GLU A 22 2.91 7.18 -13.75
N LEU A 23 3.35 6.27 -14.63
CA LEU A 23 4.67 5.65 -14.52
C LEU A 23 5.79 6.67 -14.71
N PHE A 24 5.62 7.68 -15.56
CA PHE A 24 6.59 8.77 -15.71
C PHE A 24 6.77 9.52 -14.39
N TYR A 25 5.69 9.90 -13.71
CA TYR A 25 5.76 10.55 -12.40
C TYR A 25 6.37 9.63 -11.34
N MET A 26 6.02 8.35 -11.32
CA MET A 26 6.63 7.37 -10.39
C MET A 26 8.13 7.24 -10.62
N ARG A 27 8.60 7.25 -11.88
CA ARG A 27 10.03 7.23 -12.20
C ARG A 27 10.74 8.49 -11.71
N ALA A 28 10.13 9.65 -11.89
CA ALA A 28 10.66 10.90 -11.39
C ALA A 28 10.81 10.88 -9.85
N GLN A 29 9.80 10.39 -9.14
CA GLN A 29 9.86 10.23 -7.68
C GLN A 29 10.90 9.20 -7.24
N PHE A 30 10.98 8.05 -7.92
CA PHE A 30 11.99 7.03 -7.66
C PHE A 30 13.42 7.59 -7.83
N ALA A 31 13.64 8.44 -8.82
CA ALA A 31 14.93 9.07 -9.09
C ALA A 31 15.38 10.05 -7.98
N LEU A 32 14.45 10.66 -7.23
CA LEU A 32 14.78 11.55 -6.10
C LEU A 32 15.54 10.84 -4.97
N PHE A 33 15.42 9.50 -4.90
CA PHE A 33 16.18 8.69 -3.94
C PHE A 33 17.59 8.34 -4.43
N GLU A 34 17.95 8.72 -5.65
CA GLU A 34 19.26 8.45 -6.27
C GLU A 34 19.68 6.96 -6.15
N PRO A 35 18.82 6.01 -6.59
CA PRO A 35 19.02 4.58 -6.38
C PRO A 35 20.30 4.08 -7.05
N LYS A 36 21.17 3.43 -6.28
CA LYS A 36 22.38 2.79 -6.82
C LYS A 36 22.01 1.40 -7.33
N ASN A 37 22.42 1.06 -8.56
CA ASN A 37 22.12 -0.22 -9.22
C ASN A 37 20.61 -0.52 -9.37
N GLY A 38 19.78 0.52 -9.56
CA GLY A 38 18.35 0.35 -9.82
C GLY A 38 17.49 -0.01 -8.61
N SER A 39 18.02 0.11 -7.39
CA SER A 39 17.27 -0.14 -6.16
C SER A 39 17.49 0.94 -5.10
N ILE A 40 16.44 1.27 -4.35
CA ILE A 40 16.49 2.17 -3.19
C ILE A 40 16.92 1.36 -1.97
N THR A 41 17.92 1.87 -1.25
CA THR A 41 18.42 1.33 0.02
C THR A 41 18.05 2.24 1.19
N LEU A 42 18.28 1.79 2.43
CA LEU A 42 18.13 2.64 3.62
C LEU A 42 19.02 3.90 3.54
N GLU A 43 20.23 3.78 3.03
CA GLU A 43 21.16 4.91 2.86
C GLU A 43 20.58 5.94 1.88
N ASN A 44 20.01 5.49 0.76
CA ASN A 44 19.32 6.37 -0.19
C ASN A 44 18.18 7.16 0.48
N ILE A 45 17.36 6.50 1.28
CA ILE A 45 16.25 7.13 2.00
C ILE A 45 16.77 8.17 3.00
N LYS A 46 17.80 7.83 3.78
CA LYS A 46 18.42 8.74 4.75
C LYS A 46 18.96 10.00 4.06
N THR A 47 19.71 9.81 2.98
CA THR A 47 20.29 10.92 2.21
C THR A 47 19.23 11.81 1.59
N ALA A 48 18.20 11.22 0.94
CA ALA A 48 17.11 11.97 0.35
C ALA A 48 16.32 12.77 1.40
N LEU A 49 16.08 12.19 2.58
CA LEU A 49 15.39 12.88 3.68
C LEU A 49 16.22 14.05 4.18
N MET A 50 17.52 13.87 4.42
CA MET A 50 18.41 14.93 4.90
C MET A 50 18.55 16.07 3.90
N LYS A 51 18.61 15.77 2.60
CA LYS A 51 18.69 16.77 1.51
C LYS A 51 17.44 17.66 1.43
N ASN A 52 16.29 17.12 1.82
CA ASN A 52 15.00 17.82 1.78
C ASN A 52 14.50 18.21 3.19
N ALA A 53 15.33 18.06 4.23
CA ALA A 53 14.95 18.38 5.59
C ALA A 53 14.82 19.90 5.78
N THR A 54 13.70 20.33 6.35
CA THR A 54 13.51 21.71 6.79
C THR A 54 14.08 21.91 8.19
N ASP A 55 14.32 23.15 8.61
CA ASP A 55 14.83 23.42 9.96
C ASP A 55 13.86 22.94 11.05
N ALA A 56 12.54 23.06 10.83
CA ALA A 56 11.53 22.51 11.73
C ALA A 56 11.57 20.97 11.84
N MET A 57 12.03 20.28 10.80
CA MET A 57 12.21 18.82 10.85
C MET A 57 13.41 18.44 11.74
N LYS A 58 14.48 19.25 11.77
CA LYS A 58 15.67 18.97 12.60
C LYS A 58 15.35 18.99 14.10
N ASP A 59 14.39 19.81 14.51
CA ASP A 59 13.91 19.93 15.89
C ASP A 59 12.81 18.91 16.25
N SER A 60 12.40 18.06 15.30
CA SER A 60 11.33 17.07 15.46
C SER A 60 11.87 15.65 15.69
N HIS A 61 10.96 14.68 15.91
CA HIS A 61 11.24 13.24 16.07
C HIS A 61 11.86 12.54 14.83
N ILE A 62 12.52 13.27 13.92
CA ILE A 62 13.28 12.70 12.80
C ILE A 62 14.28 11.63 13.26
N PRO A 63 15.04 11.79 14.36
CA PRO A 63 15.96 10.74 14.83
C PRO A 63 15.23 9.41 15.16
N ASP A 64 14.08 9.47 15.82
CA ASP A 64 13.27 8.29 16.15
C ASP A 64 12.71 7.62 14.89
N PHE A 65 12.26 8.44 13.93
CA PHE A 65 11.82 7.97 12.63
C PHE A 65 12.95 7.28 11.86
N LEU A 66 14.14 7.90 11.81
CA LEU A 66 15.33 7.33 11.18
C LEU A 66 15.77 6.03 11.86
N PHE A 67 15.63 5.94 13.19
CA PHE A 67 15.90 4.72 13.94
C PHE A 67 14.92 3.60 13.57
N ALA A 68 13.62 3.90 13.44
CA ALA A 68 12.61 2.93 13.02
C ALA A 68 12.89 2.36 11.61
N LEU A 69 13.51 3.16 10.73
CA LEU A 69 13.91 2.70 9.39
C LEU A 69 15.09 1.73 9.40
N ASN A 70 15.84 1.57 10.50
CA ASN A 70 16.93 0.59 10.57
C ASN A 70 16.45 -0.85 10.36
N ALA A 71 15.16 -1.15 10.59
CA ALA A 71 14.55 -2.43 10.22
C ALA A 71 14.63 -2.74 8.70
N LEU A 72 14.97 -1.76 7.87
CA LEU A 72 15.15 -1.86 6.42
C LEU A 72 16.63 -1.95 6.00
N GLN A 73 17.58 -2.04 6.93
CA GLN A 73 19.03 -1.95 6.64
C GLN A 73 19.50 -2.89 5.52
N TYR A 74 18.94 -4.09 5.43
CA TYR A 74 19.30 -5.09 4.41
C TYR A 74 18.26 -5.21 3.28
N ARG A 75 17.21 -4.39 3.30
CA ARG A 75 16.18 -4.37 2.25
C ARG A 75 16.61 -3.47 1.12
N ARG A 76 16.24 -3.88 -0.09
CA ARG A 76 16.37 -3.11 -1.32
C ARG A 76 15.02 -3.07 -1.99
N MET A 77 14.63 -1.91 -2.47
CA MET A 77 13.34 -1.69 -3.12
C MET A 77 13.59 -1.36 -4.59
N GLY A 78 13.21 -2.27 -5.48
CA GLY A 78 13.23 -2.03 -6.92
C GLY A 78 12.10 -1.10 -7.36
N PHE A 79 12.14 -0.66 -8.62
CA PHE A 79 11.14 0.27 -9.15
C PHE A 79 9.69 -0.25 -9.05
N GLU A 80 9.45 -1.54 -9.35
CA GLU A 80 8.10 -2.12 -9.24
C GLU A 80 7.57 -2.14 -7.80
N GLU A 81 8.44 -2.49 -6.84
CA GLU A 81 8.08 -2.48 -5.42
C GLU A 81 7.87 -1.06 -4.90
N PHE A 82 8.66 -0.11 -5.40
CA PHE A 82 8.46 1.31 -5.14
C PHE A 82 7.10 1.78 -5.65
N CYS A 83 6.72 1.47 -6.89
CA CYS A 83 5.39 1.81 -7.42
C CYS A 83 4.27 1.24 -6.54
N ALA A 84 4.39 -0.03 -6.14
CA ALA A 84 3.41 -0.67 -5.25
C ALA A 84 3.33 0.00 -3.87
N ALA A 85 4.45 0.46 -3.34
CA ALA A 85 4.55 1.07 -2.01
C ALA A 85 4.19 2.56 -1.97
N ALA A 86 4.48 3.30 -3.05
CA ALA A 86 4.31 4.74 -3.14
C ALA A 86 2.95 5.16 -3.73
N LEU A 87 2.22 4.24 -4.39
CA LEU A 87 0.92 4.57 -4.97
C LEU A 87 -0.08 5.01 -3.89
N SER A 88 -0.83 6.07 -4.20
CA SER A 88 -1.96 6.51 -3.38
C SER A 88 -3.25 6.08 -4.04
N VAL A 89 -3.94 5.11 -3.41
CA VAL A 89 -5.25 4.64 -3.88
C VAL A 89 -6.24 5.80 -3.98
N HIS A 90 -6.23 6.71 -3.00
CA HIS A 90 -7.12 7.87 -2.99
C HIS A 90 -6.87 8.87 -4.13
N GLN A 91 -5.61 9.05 -4.52
CA GLN A 91 -5.29 9.90 -5.67
C GLN A 91 -5.76 9.26 -6.97
N LEU A 92 -5.55 7.94 -7.14
CA LEU A 92 -6.04 7.20 -8.32
C LEU A 92 -7.57 7.17 -8.39
N GLU A 93 -8.26 7.07 -7.24
CA GLU A 93 -9.72 7.14 -7.14
C GLU A 93 -10.31 8.48 -7.59
N ALA A 94 -9.54 9.56 -7.44
CA ALA A 94 -9.95 10.89 -7.86
C ALA A 94 -9.81 11.11 -9.38
N LEU A 95 -9.21 10.16 -10.11
CA LEU A 95 -9.08 10.21 -11.57
C LEU A 95 -10.27 9.51 -12.23
N ASP A 96 -10.65 9.99 -13.42
CA ASP A 96 -11.79 9.45 -14.19
C ASP A 96 -11.63 7.97 -14.60
N ARG A 97 -10.41 7.43 -14.51
CA ARG A 97 -10.05 6.07 -14.97
C ARG A 97 -10.06 5.03 -13.86
N TRP A 98 -10.40 5.40 -12.63
CA TRP A 98 -10.36 4.50 -11.47
C TRP A 98 -11.03 3.14 -11.73
N GLU A 99 -12.23 3.13 -12.31
CA GLU A 99 -12.97 1.89 -12.57
C GLU A 99 -12.20 0.94 -13.50
N GLN A 100 -11.56 1.48 -14.54
CA GLN A 100 -10.72 0.71 -15.46
C GLN A 100 -9.51 0.12 -14.71
N HIS A 101 -8.79 0.96 -13.95
CA HIS A 101 -7.63 0.52 -13.17
C HIS A 101 -8.02 -0.57 -12.17
N ALA A 102 -9.08 -0.36 -11.40
CA ALA A 102 -9.52 -1.30 -10.38
C ALA A 102 -9.90 -2.66 -10.99
N ARG A 103 -10.64 -2.67 -12.12
CA ARG A 103 -11.02 -3.92 -12.78
C ARG A 103 -9.83 -4.66 -13.36
N CYS A 104 -8.95 -3.99 -14.10
CA CYS A 104 -7.74 -4.62 -14.65
C CYS A 104 -6.82 -5.13 -13.52
N ALA A 105 -6.71 -4.38 -12.42
CA ALA A 105 -5.92 -4.79 -11.26
C ALA A 105 -6.51 -6.02 -10.59
N TYR A 106 -7.84 -6.10 -10.50
CA TYR A 106 -8.51 -7.27 -9.94
C TYR A 106 -8.29 -8.53 -10.79
N GLU A 107 -8.29 -8.42 -12.13
CA GLU A 107 -7.97 -9.54 -13.02
C GLU A 107 -6.53 -10.05 -12.84
N LEU A 108 -5.58 -9.14 -12.64
CA LEU A 108 -4.19 -9.50 -12.32
C LEU A 108 -4.09 -10.13 -10.93
N PHE A 109 -4.79 -9.55 -9.95
CA PHE A 109 -4.84 -10.05 -8.58
C PHE A 109 -5.46 -11.44 -8.52
N GLU A 110 -6.54 -11.71 -9.26
CA GLU A 110 -7.19 -13.04 -9.35
C GLU A 110 -6.20 -14.15 -9.74
N LYS A 111 -5.22 -13.83 -10.58
CA LYS A 111 -4.22 -14.79 -11.09
C LYS A 111 -3.04 -14.96 -10.14
N GLU A 112 -2.55 -13.87 -9.56
CA GLU A 112 -1.26 -13.85 -8.86
C GLU A 112 -1.36 -13.78 -7.34
N GLY A 113 -2.48 -13.29 -6.80
CA GLY A 113 -2.58 -12.88 -5.39
C GLY A 113 -3.87 -13.22 -4.67
N ASN A 114 -4.96 -13.51 -5.39
CA ASN A 114 -6.24 -13.86 -4.79
C ASN A 114 -6.25 -15.33 -4.39
N ARG A 115 -6.03 -15.54 -3.10
CA ARG A 115 -6.08 -16.83 -2.43
C ARG A 115 -7.32 -16.91 -1.55
N ALA A 116 -7.73 -18.12 -1.20
CA ALA A 116 -8.79 -18.31 -0.22
C ALA A 116 -8.39 -17.63 1.10
N ILE A 117 -9.34 -16.92 1.70
CA ILE A 117 -9.09 -16.03 2.84
C ILE A 117 -9.59 -16.66 4.13
N VAL A 118 -8.73 -16.63 5.13
CA VAL A 118 -9.09 -16.84 6.53
C VAL A 118 -9.64 -15.52 7.07
N ILE A 119 -10.86 -15.54 7.61
CA ILE A 119 -11.62 -14.32 7.97
C ILE A 119 -10.86 -13.45 8.97
N GLU A 120 -10.12 -14.07 9.88
CA GLU A 120 -9.27 -13.43 10.88
C GLU A 120 -8.14 -12.61 10.24
N GLU A 121 -7.58 -13.07 9.12
CA GLU A 121 -6.56 -12.33 8.36
C GLU A 121 -7.15 -11.01 7.82
N LEU A 122 -8.34 -11.08 7.24
CA LEU A 122 -9.01 -9.91 6.67
C LEU A 122 -9.52 -8.96 7.76
N ALA A 123 -10.01 -9.47 8.88
CA ALA A 123 -10.41 -8.67 10.04
C ALA A 123 -9.24 -7.84 10.59
N SER A 124 -8.08 -8.49 10.78
CA SER A 124 -6.85 -7.83 11.25
C SER A 124 -6.42 -6.70 10.34
N GLU A 125 -6.47 -6.92 9.01
CA GLU A 125 -6.09 -5.91 8.02
C GLU A 125 -6.99 -4.69 7.99
N LEU A 126 -8.27 -4.88 8.31
CA LEU A 126 -9.27 -3.81 8.35
C LEU A 126 -9.36 -3.14 9.72
N GLY A 127 -8.59 -3.61 10.71
CA GLY A 127 -8.64 -3.13 12.09
C GLY A 127 -9.98 -3.46 12.77
N LEU A 128 -10.66 -4.52 12.33
CA LEU A 128 -11.91 -4.97 12.95
C LEU A 128 -11.58 -5.71 14.25
N GLY A 129 -12.10 -5.21 15.37
CA GLY A 129 -11.96 -5.86 16.67
C GLY A 129 -12.79 -7.14 16.79
N PRO A 130 -12.51 -8.00 17.78
CA PRO A 130 -13.18 -9.29 17.98
C PRO A 130 -14.69 -9.17 18.29
N SER A 131 -15.17 -7.97 18.61
CA SER A 131 -16.58 -7.67 18.91
C SER A 131 -17.43 -7.36 17.67
N ILE A 132 -16.81 -7.24 16.48
CA ILE A 132 -17.54 -7.00 15.24
C ILE A 132 -17.95 -8.36 14.67
N PRO A 133 -19.23 -8.57 14.29
CA PRO A 133 -19.65 -9.80 13.62
C PRO A 133 -19.06 -9.83 12.21
N VAL A 134 -17.80 -10.25 12.12
CA VAL A 134 -16.96 -10.19 10.91
C VAL A 134 -17.63 -10.94 9.76
N HIS A 135 -18.28 -12.07 10.04
CA HIS A 135 -19.04 -12.85 9.07
C HIS A 135 -20.18 -12.06 8.40
N ALA A 136 -20.84 -11.16 9.13
CA ALA A 136 -21.93 -10.34 8.58
C ALA A 136 -21.38 -9.16 7.75
N VAL A 137 -20.23 -8.61 8.14
CA VAL A 137 -19.60 -7.46 7.46
C VAL A 137 -18.86 -7.89 6.18
N LEU A 138 -18.28 -9.09 6.18
CA LEU A 138 -17.46 -9.60 5.08
C LEU A 138 -18.22 -10.51 4.10
N ASN A 139 -19.52 -10.71 4.32
CA ASN A 139 -20.32 -11.64 3.51
C ASN A 139 -20.24 -11.32 2.01
N ASP A 140 -20.27 -10.04 1.64
CA ASP A 140 -20.19 -9.62 0.23
C ASP A 140 -18.75 -9.43 -0.27
N TRP A 141 -17.77 -9.55 0.64
CA TRP A 141 -16.36 -9.28 0.37
C TRP A 141 -15.61 -10.56 0.03
N ILE A 142 -16.11 -11.71 0.49
CA ILE A 142 -15.57 -13.03 0.23
C ILE A 142 -16.58 -13.81 -0.60
N ARG A 143 -16.13 -14.40 -1.71
CA ARG A 143 -16.98 -15.24 -2.56
C ARG A 143 -17.29 -16.57 -1.88
N HIS A 144 -18.56 -16.94 -1.82
CA HIS A 144 -18.98 -18.24 -1.28
C HIS A 144 -18.50 -19.43 -2.11
N THR A 145 -18.22 -19.22 -3.40
CA THR A 145 -17.82 -20.30 -4.33
C THR A 145 -16.43 -20.87 -4.04
N ASP A 146 -15.49 -20.03 -3.61
CA ASP A 146 -14.08 -20.41 -3.47
C ASP A 146 -13.35 -19.74 -2.29
N GLY A 147 -14.05 -18.96 -1.47
CA GLY A 147 -13.48 -18.28 -0.30
C GLY A 147 -12.49 -17.16 -0.63
N LYS A 148 -12.39 -16.73 -1.89
CA LYS A 148 -11.50 -15.65 -2.34
C LYS A 148 -12.16 -14.27 -2.20
N LEU A 149 -11.39 -13.18 -2.29
CA LEU A 149 -12.02 -11.84 -2.34
C LEU A 149 -12.90 -11.71 -3.56
N SER A 150 -14.05 -11.07 -3.38
CA SER A 150 -14.82 -10.46 -4.46
C SER A 150 -14.13 -9.18 -4.94
N PHE A 151 -14.57 -8.65 -6.08
CA PHE A 151 -14.12 -7.33 -6.55
C PHE A 151 -14.37 -6.22 -5.52
N LEU A 152 -15.53 -6.25 -4.86
CA LEU A 152 -15.86 -5.31 -3.78
C LEU A 152 -14.84 -5.45 -2.62
N GLY A 153 -14.57 -6.67 -2.19
CA GLY A 153 -13.59 -6.94 -1.14
C GLY A 153 -12.18 -6.47 -1.52
N PHE A 154 -11.78 -6.65 -2.77
CA PHE A 154 -10.50 -6.15 -3.31
C PHE A 154 -10.40 -4.61 -3.24
N VAL A 155 -11.43 -3.88 -3.68
CA VAL A 155 -11.45 -2.41 -3.59
C VAL A 155 -11.38 -1.93 -2.14
N LYS A 156 -12.08 -2.60 -1.22
CA LYS A 156 -12.02 -2.29 0.22
C LYS A 156 -10.62 -2.56 0.79
N LEU A 157 -9.99 -3.67 0.39
CA LEU A 157 -8.63 -4.02 0.80
C LEU A 157 -7.58 -3.00 0.32
N LEU A 158 -7.71 -2.49 -0.92
CA LEU A 158 -6.81 -1.46 -1.46
C LEU A 158 -6.81 -0.20 -0.59
N ARG A 159 -8.00 0.32 -0.28
CA ARG A 159 -8.20 1.47 0.62
C ARG A 159 -7.60 1.21 2.01
N GLY A 160 -7.66 -0.03 2.47
CA GLY A 160 -7.16 -0.45 3.77
C GLY A 160 -7.97 0.12 4.94
N PRO A 161 -7.43 0.06 6.17
CA PRO A 161 -8.12 0.57 7.34
C PRO A 161 -8.34 2.08 7.19
N SER A 162 -9.56 2.53 7.47
CA SER A 162 -9.91 3.95 7.39
C SER A 162 -9.06 4.76 8.37
N SER A 163 -8.17 5.63 7.86
CA SER A 163 -7.39 6.57 8.68
C SER A 163 -8.26 7.59 9.44
N ARG A 164 -9.58 7.64 9.21
CA ARG A 164 -10.48 8.58 9.90
C ARG A 164 -10.78 8.21 11.36
N ALA A 165 -10.31 7.06 11.86
CA ALA A 165 -10.50 6.69 13.26
C ALA A 165 -9.49 7.32 14.24
N LEU A 166 -8.44 8.00 13.75
CA LEU A 166 -7.39 8.60 14.60
C LEU A 166 -7.63 10.06 14.99
N SER A 167 -8.82 10.62 14.73
CA SER A 167 -9.18 11.97 15.17
C SER A 167 -10.50 12.02 15.96
N LYS A 168 -10.61 11.20 17.01
CA LYS A 168 -11.40 11.53 18.20
C LYS A 168 -10.78 10.88 19.45
N ALA A 169 -9.87 11.61 20.08
CA ALA A 169 -9.68 11.57 21.53
C ALA A 169 -9.25 12.97 21.95
N GLN A 170 -10.04 13.55 22.85
CA GLN A 170 -9.88 14.86 23.48
C GLN A 170 -8.57 15.00 24.24
#